data_AF-G3IYP0-F1
#
_entry.id   AF-G3IYP0-F1
#
_cell.length_a   1.000
_cell.length_b   1.000
_cell.length_c   1.000
_cell.angle_alpha   90.00
_cell.angle_beta   90.00
_cell.angle_gamma   90.00
#
_symmetry.space_group_name_H-M   'P 1'
#
loop_
_entity.id
_entity.type
_entity.pdbx_description
1 polymer ?
#
loop_
_entity_poly.entity_id
_entity_poly.type
_entity_poly.pdbx_seq_one_letter_code
_entity_poly.pdbx_strand_id
1 'polypeptide(L)'
;MCRNMKQRGFSLIMAIFLIVVLGGIAVFIGRVSIMQHQSSALDEEGAMAYQAARSGIEWGVYQAVRGVNYCVPSPASSQFVLPLAVPTTPLSTVNYTVTVTCARTPATEGSTVINMYQITATAINASVGRFFVERQLTATVTQ
;
A
#
# COMPACT_ATOMS: atom_id res chain seq x y z
N MET A 1 36.57 -55.91 38.57
CA MET A 1 35.40 -55.13 39.05
C MET A 1 35.64 -53.66 38.80
N CYS A 2 34.86 -53.00 37.93
CA CYS A 2 34.78 -51.54 37.86
C CYS A 2 33.29 -51.17 37.79
N ARG A 3 32.79 -50.62 38.89
CA ARG A 3 31.37 -50.32 39.12
C ARG A 3 31.03 -49.04 38.37
N ASN A 4 30.25 -49.18 37.30
CA ASN A 4 29.78 -48.08 36.46
C ASN A 4 28.75 -47.27 37.25
N MET A 5 29.20 -46.18 37.85
CA MET A 5 28.39 -45.30 38.68
C MET A 5 27.53 -44.43 37.75
N LYS A 6 26.34 -44.94 37.40
CA LYS A 6 25.40 -44.24 36.54
C LYS A 6 24.98 -42.92 37.21
N GLN A 7 25.55 -41.81 36.74
CA GLN A 7 25.07 -40.47 37.05
C GLN A 7 23.64 -40.33 36.54
N ARG A 8 22.67 -40.34 37.46
CA ARG A 8 21.24 -40.19 37.18
C ARG A 8 20.75 -38.96 37.92
N GLY A 9 20.52 -37.85 37.23
CA GLY A 9 19.81 -36.71 37.83
C GLY A 9 20.02 -35.37 37.15
N PHE A 10 21.27 -34.93 36.97
CA PHE A 10 21.53 -33.53 36.56
C PHE A 10 21.42 -33.28 35.05
N SER A 11 21.85 -34.24 34.23
CA SER A 11 21.85 -34.10 32.76
C SER A 11 20.44 -33.96 32.17
N LEU A 12 19.44 -34.62 32.76
CA LEU A 12 18.07 -34.59 32.25
C LEU A 12 17.41 -33.22 32.44
N ILE A 13 17.61 -32.60 33.62
CA ILE A 13 17.12 -31.23 33.88
C ILE A 13 17.77 -30.23 32.92
N MET A 14 19.08 -30.37 32.69
CA MET A 14 19.83 -29.49 31.79
C MET A 14 19.43 -29.67 30.33
N ALA A 15 19.19 -30.91 29.89
CA ALA A 15 18.70 -31.19 28.55
C ALA A 15 17.32 -30.57 28.29
N ILE A 16 16.39 -30.67 29.25
CA ILE A 16 15.06 -30.05 29.12
C ILE A 16 15.18 -28.52 29.07
N PHE A 17 16.00 -27.92 29.93
CA PHE A 17 16.22 -26.48 29.92
C PHE A 17 16.75 -26.01 28.55
N LEU A 18 17.74 -26.71 28.00
CA LEU A 18 18.28 -26.39 26.67
C LEU A 18 17.23 -26.54 25.57
N ILE A 19 16.42 -27.60 25.58
CA ILE A 19 15.35 -27.80 24.59
C ILE A 19 14.33 -26.67 24.65
N VAL A 20 13.91 -26.25 25.84
CA VAL A 20 12.92 -25.17 26.02
C VAL A 20 13.49 -23.83 25.54
N VAL A 21 14.74 -23.51 25.88
CA VAL A 21 15.39 -22.26 25.44
C VAL A 21 15.57 -22.24 23.92
N LEU A 22 16.11 -23.31 23.33
CA LEU A 22 16.29 -23.41 21.88
C LEU A 22 14.94 -23.41 21.14
N GLY A 23 13.93 -24.10 21.69
CA GLY A 23 12.57 -24.07 21.16
C GLY A 23 11.96 -22.67 21.18
N GLY A 24 12.15 -21.92 22.28
CA GLY A 24 11.72 -20.53 22.40
C GLY A 24 12.37 -19.62 21.36
N ILE A 25 13.69 -19.77 21.14
CA ILE A 25 14.43 -19.01 20.13
C ILE A 25 13.95 -19.35 18.71
N ALA A 26 13.75 -20.63 18.39
CA ALA A 26 13.28 -21.06 17.08
C ALA A 26 11.90 -20.49 16.75
N VAL A 27 10.97 -20.50 17.72
CA VAL A 27 9.65 -19.88 17.57
C VAL A 27 9.77 -18.38 17.35
N PHE A 28 10.60 -17.69 18.15
CA PHE A 28 10.80 -16.25 18.02
C PHE A 28 11.31 -15.86 16.63
N ILE A 29 12.34 -16.56 16.13
CA ILE A 29 12.89 -16.31 14.78
C ILE A 29 11.81 -16.55 13.72
N GLY A 30 11.04 -17.65 13.82
CA GLY A 30 9.95 -17.93 12.88
C GLY A 30 8.88 -16.83 12.85
N ARG A 31 8.54 -16.25 14.00
CA ARG A 31 7.61 -15.10 14.08
C ARG A 31 8.16 -13.89 13.35
N VAL A 32 9.44 -13.55 13.56
CA VAL A 32 10.11 -12.42 12.89
C VAL A 32 10.13 -12.61 11.38
N SER A 33 10.43 -13.81 10.88
CA SER A 33 10.45 -14.09 9.44
C SER A 33 9.08 -13.89 8.80
N ILE A 34 8.00 -14.32 9.46
CA ILE A 34 6.63 -14.10 8.96
C ILE A 34 6.30 -12.61 8.88
N MET A 35 6.72 -11.82 9.87
CA MET A 35 6.51 -10.37 9.87
C MET A 35 7.27 -9.69 8.72
N GLN A 36 8.50 -10.12 8.42
CA GLN A 36 9.31 -9.57 7.33
C GLN A 36 8.66 -9.76 5.95
N HIS A 37 8.02 -10.91 5.72
CA HIS A 37 7.30 -11.17 4.47
C HIS A 37 6.05 -10.30 4.32
N GLN A 38 5.34 -10.01 5.42
CA GLN A 38 4.15 -9.15 5.40
C GLN A 38 4.50 -7.69 5.12
N SER A 39 5.56 -7.16 5.72
CA SER A 39 6.03 -5.79 5.45
C SER A 39 6.41 -5.60 3.97
N SER A 40 7.12 -6.56 3.39
CA SER A 40 7.52 -6.48 1.97
C SER A 40 6.30 -6.48 1.04
N ALA A 41 5.25 -7.25 1.37
CA ALA A 41 4.01 -7.27 0.59
C ALA A 41 3.24 -5.93 0.69
N LEU A 42 3.22 -5.31 1.88
CA LEU A 42 2.61 -4.00 2.10
C LEU A 42 3.34 -2.88 1.32
N ASP A 43 4.67 -2.93 1.27
CA ASP A 43 5.47 -1.95 0.53
C ASP A 43 5.17 -2.00 -0.98
N GLU A 44 5.05 -3.21 -1.54
CA GLU A 44 4.70 -3.43 -2.94
C GLU A 44 3.28 -2.94 -3.26
N GLU A 45 2.29 -3.33 -2.44
CA GLU A 45 0.90 -2.87 -2.61
C GLU A 45 0.78 -1.35 -2.46
N GLY A 46 1.62 -0.74 -1.61
CA GLY A 46 1.74 0.70 -1.44
C GLY A 46 2.29 1.40 -2.68
N ALA A 47 3.26 0.79 -3.37
CA ALA A 47 3.80 1.31 -4.63
C ALA A 47 2.78 1.20 -5.77
N MET A 48 2.06 0.08 -5.85
CA MET A 48 0.97 -0.11 -6.82
C MET A 48 -0.16 0.90 -6.64
N ALA A 49 -0.60 1.14 -5.40
CA ALA A 49 -1.59 2.17 -5.08
C ALA A 49 -1.10 3.57 -5.50
N TYR A 50 0.18 3.87 -5.29
CA TYR A 50 0.77 5.14 -5.71
C TYR A 50 0.74 5.31 -7.24
N GLN A 51 1.10 4.28 -8.00
CA GLN A 51 1.04 4.34 -9.46
C GLN A 51 -0.41 4.44 -9.98
N ALA A 52 -1.36 3.78 -9.33
CA ALA A 52 -2.78 3.90 -9.64
C ALA A 52 -3.30 5.33 -9.37
N ALA A 53 -2.92 5.95 -8.24
CA ALA A 53 -3.29 7.33 -7.96
C ALA A 53 -2.66 8.29 -8.98
N ARG A 54 -1.40 8.04 -9.38
CA ARG A 54 -0.69 8.87 -10.36
C ARG A 54 -1.36 8.85 -11.73
N SER A 55 -1.80 7.70 -12.23
CA SER A 55 -2.55 7.63 -13.48
C SER A 55 -3.89 8.38 -13.38
N GLY A 56 -4.52 8.38 -12.20
CA GLY A 56 -5.67 9.23 -11.90
C GLY A 56 -5.37 10.72 -11.99
N ILE A 57 -4.22 11.18 -11.49
CA ILE A 57 -3.75 12.56 -11.66
C ILE A 57 -3.54 12.88 -13.14
N GLU A 58 -2.81 12.04 -13.88
CA GLU A 58 -2.52 12.27 -15.31
C GLU A 58 -3.82 12.36 -16.13
N TRP A 59 -4.79 11.49 -15.85
CA TRP A 59 -6.13 11.58 -16.42
C TRP A 59 -6.85 12.88 -16.03
N GLY A 60 -6.83 13.26 -14.75
CA GLY A 60 -7.50 14.49 -14.28
C GLY A 60 -6.89 15.76 -14.87
N VAL A 61 -5.56 15.81 -14.98
CA VAL A 61 -4.83 16.92 -15.61
C VAL A 61 -5.17 17.00 -17.09
N TYR A 62 -5.22 15.86 -17.78
CA TYR A 62 -5.63 15.80 -19.17
C TYR A 62 -7.03 16.40 -19.38
N GLN A 63 -7.98 16.05 -18.50
CA GLN A 63 -9.35 16.60 -18.57
C GLN A 63 -9.37 18.12 -18.32
N ALA A 64 -8.60 18.60 -17.33
CA ALA A 64 -8.50 20.02 -17.01
C ALA A 64 -7.90 20.85 -18.16
N VAL A 65 -6.85 20.34 -18.82
CA VAL A 65 -6.15 21.06 -19.90
C VAL A 65 -6.91 21.02 -21.23
N ARG A 66 -7.55 19.89 -21.58
CA ARG A 66 -8.24 19.72 -22.87
C ARG A 66 -9.58 20.48 -22.98
N GLY A 67 -10.00 21.20 -21.94
CA GLY A 67 -11.22 22.02 -21.97
C GLY A 67 -12.52 21.19 -21.99
N VAL A 68 -12.45 19.91 -21.66
CA VAL A 68 -13.64 19.14 -21.31
C VAL A 68 -14.07 19.72 -19.97
N ASN A 69 -15.32 20.19 -19.83
CA ASN A 69 -15.85 20.81 -18.62
C ASN A 69 -15.89 19.86 -17.40
N TYR A 70 -14.98 18.89 -17.29
CA TYR A 70 -14.92 17.91 -16.22
C TYR A 70 -14.92 18.58 -14.85
N CYS A 71 -14.16 19.64 -14.66
CA CYS A 71 -14.11 20.38 -13.39
C CYS A 71 -15.30 21.35 -13.20
N VAL A 72 -16.36 21.24 -14.02
CA VAL A 72 -17.58 22.05 -13.99
C VAL A 72 -18.81 21.12 -14.06
N PRO A 73 -19.59 20.96 -12.97
CA PRO A 73 -19.54 21.71 -11.72
C PRO A 73 -18.30 21.39 -10.85
N SER A 74 -17.88 22.35 -10.04
CA SER A 74 -16.74 22.22 -9.10
C SER A 74 -17.27 22.08 -7.67
N PRO A 75 -16.86 21.05 -6.87
CA PRO A 75 -15.93 19.99 -7.25
C PRO A 75 -16.61 18.89 -8.06
N ALA A 76 -15.93 18.41 -9.11
CA ALA A 76 -16.31 17.22 -9.84
C ALA A 76 -15.64 15.98 -9.26
N SER A 77 -16.27 14.83 -9.43
CA SER A 77 -15.69 13.54 -9.03
C SER A 77 -15.92 12.49 -10.11
N SER A 78 -14.95 11.59 -10.28
CA SER A 78 -15.07 10.41 -11.12
C SER A 78 -14.33 9.26 -10.50
N GLN A 79 -14.83 8.07 -10.72
CA GLN A 79 -14.27 6.85 -10.16
C GLN A 79 -14.11 5.83 -11.27
N PHE A 80 -12.98 5.15 -11.27
CA PHE A 80 -12.73 4.04 -12.17
C PHE A 80 -11.91 2.97 -11.45
N VAL A 81 -11.94 1.75 -11.99
CA VAL A 81 -11.20 0.61 -11.43
C VAL A 81 -10.02 0.32 -12.32
N LEU A 82 -8.83 0.27 -11.72
CA LEU A 82 -7.57 -0.11 -12.34
C LEU A 82 -7.20 -1.53 -11.90
N PRO A 83 -7.33 -2.52 -12.78
CA PRO A 83 -6.78 -3.85 -12.53
C PRO A 83 -5.26 -3.80 -12.72
N LEU A 84 -4.51 -4.05 -11.64
CA LEU A 84 -3.06 -4.14 -11.71
C LEU A 84 -2.61 -5.60 -11.51
N ALA A 85 -1.82 -6.10 -12.44
CA ALA A 85 -1.32 -7.47 -12.40
C ALA A 85 -0.16 -7.58 -11.40
N VAL A 86 -0.23 -8.55 -10.48
CA VAL A 86 0.86 -8.81 -9.55
C VAL A 86 1.83 -9.81 -10.19
N PRO A 87 3.11 -9.44 -10.40
CA PRO A 87 4.05 -10.25 -11.19
C PRO A 87 4.42 -11.59 -10.56
N THR A 88 4.15 -11.79 -9.27
CA THR A 88 4.59 -12.98 -8.51
C THR A 88 3.62 -14.16 -8.55
N THR A 89 2.41 -13.98 -9.09
CA THR A 89 1.44 -15.07 -9.25
C THR A 89 0.72 -14.95 -10.59
N PRO A 90 0.82 -15.94 -11.49
CA PRO A 90 0.03 -15.93 -12.72
C PRO A 90 -1.45 -15.99 -12.31
N LEU A 91 -2.22 -14.96 -12.70
CA LEU A 91 -3.67 -14.75 -12.46
C LEU A 91 -4.11 -13.99 -11.18
N SER A 92 -3.22 -13.41 -10.36
CA SER A 92 -3.70 -12.48 -9.31
C SER A 92 -3.66 -11.03 -9.80
N THR A 93 -4.85 -10.50 -10.14
CA THR A 93 -5.07 -9.07 -10.35
C THR A 93 -5.59 -8.44 -9.06
N VAL A 94 -4.99 -7.31 -8.68
CA VAL A 94 -5.50 -6.47 -7.60
C VAL A 94 -6.21 -5.29 -8.23
N ASN A 95 -7.48 -5.11 -7.85
CA ASN A 95 -8.28 -3.99 -8.31
C ASN A 95 -8.08 -2.80 -7.38
N TYR A 96 -7.58 -1.70 -7.94
CA TYR A 96 -7.52 -0.41 -7.28
C TYR A 96 -8.67 0.46 -7.77
N THR A 97 -9.52 0.86 -6.85
CA THR A 97 -10.53 1.88 -7.09
C THR A 97 -9.85 3.23 -7.02
N VAL A 98 -9.82 3.96 -8.12
CA VAL A 98 -9.26 5.32 -8.19
C VAL A 98 -10.37 6.33 -8.31
N THR A 99 -10.46 7.20 -7.31
CA THR A 99 -11.37 8.33 -7.27
C THR A 99 -10.59 9.59 -7.57
N VAL A 100 -10.91 10.24 -8.68
CA VAL A 100 -10.34 11.53 -9.06
C VAL A 100 -11.37 12.61 -8.76
N THR A 101 -10.93 13.66 -8.09
CA THR A 101 -11.72 14.86 -7.80
C THR A 101 -11.03 16.06 -8.42
N CYS A 102 -11.80 16.98 -8.99
CA CYS A 102 -11.29 18.22 -9.54
C CYS A 102 -12.05 19.41 -8.97
N ALA A 103 -11.33 20.33 -8.35
CA ALA A 103 -11.85 21.61 -7.91
C ALA A 103 -11.25 22.73 -8.77
N ARG A 104 -12.11 23.57 -9.35
CA ARG A 104 -11.72 24.80 -10.05
C ARG A 104 -11.87 25.99 -9.11
N THR A 105 -10.83 26.80 -9.00
CA THR A 105 -10.82 28.06 -8.27
C THR A 105 -10.35 29.17 -9.21
N PRO A 106 -11.20 30.16 -9.54
CA PRO A 106 -10.76 31.32 -10.31
C PRO A 106 -9.82 32.17 -9.44
N ALA A 107 -8.69 32.56 -10.00
CA ALA A 107 -7.76 33.53 -9.46
C ALA A 107 -7.67 34.73 -10.42
N THR A 108 -7.33 35.90 -9.89
CA THR A 108 -7.10 37.10 -10.73
C THR A 108 -5.66 37.55 -10.52
N GLU A 109 -4.88 37.56 -11.59
CA GLU A 109 -3.55 38.17 -11.61
C GLU A 109 -3.64 39.48 -12.39
N GLY A 110 -3.66 40.60 -11.67
CA GLY A 110 -3.85 41.92 -12.25
C GLY A 110 -5.25 42.07 -12.87
N SER A 111 -5.32 42.21 -14.20
CA SER A 111 -6.58 42.28 -14.96
C SER A 111 -6.95 40.96 -15.65
N THR A 112 -6.13 39.90 -15.50
CA THR A 112 -6.32 38.61 -16.16
C THR A 112 -6.92 37.60 -15.18
N VAL A 113 -8.00 36.94 -15.59
CA VAL A 113 -8.59 35.83 -14.82
C VAL A 113 -7.92 34.53 -15.23
N ILE A 114 -7.30 33.85 -14.26
CA ILE A 114 -6.62 32.56 -14.42
C ILE A 114 -7.43 31.50 -13.67
N ASN A 115 -7.51 30.29 -14.20
CA ASN A 115 -8.19 29.19 -13.53
C ASN A 115 -7.17 28.26 -12.88
N MET A 116 -7.26 28.09 -11.56
CA MET A 116 -6.51 27.09 -10.84
C MET A 116 -7.35 25.83 -10.73
N TYR A 117 -6.79 24.69 -11.13
CA TYR A 117 -7.41 23.38 -11.03
C TYR A 117 -6.63 22.55 -10.02
N GLN A 118 -7.28 22.22 -8.91
CA GLN A 118 -6.75 21.28 -7.92
C GLN A 118 -7.36 19.91 -8.19
N ILE A 119 -6.51 18.97 -8.58
CA ILE A 119 -6.87 17.59 -8.90
C ILE A 119 -6.35 16.70 -7.79
N THR A 120 -7.23 15.91 -7.20
CA THR A 120 -6.88 14.96 -6.15
C THR A 120 -7.31 13.56 -6.58
N ALA A 121 -6.37 12.63 -6.66
CA ALA A 121 -6.61 11.24 -6.98
C ALA A 121 -6.32 10.35 -5.77
N THR A 122 -7.31 9.56 -5.38
CA THR A 122 -7.23 8.60 -4.27
C THR A 122 -7.38 7.20 -4.82
N ALA A 123 -6.38 6.34 -4.61
CA ALA A 123 -6.39 4.94 -4.99
C ALA A 123 -6.55 4.05 -3.75
N ILE A 124 -7.52 3.15 -3.77
CA ILE A 124 -7.87 2.24 -2.68
C ILE A 124 -7.94 0.82 -3.22
N ASN A 125 -7.33 -0.15 -2.54
CA ASN A 125 -7.50 -1.55 -2.90
C ASN A 125 -8.84 -2.11 -2.38
N ALA A 126 -9.50 -2.96 -3.17
CA ALA A 126 -10.68 -3.70 -2.69
C ALA A 126 -10.23 -4.83 -1.75
N SER A 127 -10.15 -4.58 -0.44
CA SER A 127 -9.64 -5.58 0.51
C SER A 127 -10.71 -6.59 0.94
N VAL A 128 -10.68 -7.79 0.36
CA VAL A 128 -11.29 -8.99 0.99
C VAL A 128 -10.16 -9.96 1.29
N GLY A 129 -9.81 -10.12 2.58
CA GLY A 129 -8.73 -11.03 3.00
C GLY A 129 -7.29 -10.53 2.76
N ARG A 130 -7.10 -9.23 2.50
CA ARG A 130 -5.79 -8.56 2.34
C ARG A 130 -5.68 -7.32 3.23
N PHE A 131 -4.48 -6.76 3.37
CA PHE A 131 -4.27 -5.50 4.07
C PHE A 131 -4.93 -4.35 3.31
N PHE A 132 -5.48 -3.38 4.04
CA PHE A 132 -6.06 -2.17 3.45
C PHE A 132 -4.95 -1.17 3.12
N VAL A 133 -4.90 -0.71 1.87
CA VAL A 133 -3.90 0.24 1.37
C VAL A 133 -4.61 1.37 0.62
N GLU A 134 -4.30 2.60 1.03
CA GLU A 134 -4.81 3.82 0.41
C GLU A 134 -3.64 4.77 0.10
N ARG A 135 -3.67 5.37 -1.09
CA ARG A 135 -2.75 6.44 -1.50
C ARG A 135 -3.52 7.59 -2.11
N GLN A 136 -3.28 8.79 -1.60
CA GLN A 136 -3.86 10.03 -2.12
C GLN A 136 -2.75 10.93 -2.65
N LEU A 137 -2.93 11.42 -3.88
CA LEU A 137 -2.07 12.39 -4.53
C LEU A 137 -2.88 13.63 -4.88
N THR A 138 -2.26 14.80 -4.79
CA THR A 138 -2.87 16.06 -5.18
C THR A 138 -1.91 16.81 -6.09
N ALA A 139 -2.42 17.34 -7.19
CA ALA A 139 -1.71 18.18 -8.13
C ALA A 139 -2.51 19.45 -8.41
N THR A 140 -1.83 20.57 -8.58
CA THR A 140 -2.46 21.85 -8.95
C THR A 140 -1.91 22.30 -10.30
N VAL A 141 -2.80 22.66 -11.21
CA VAL A 141 -2.47 23.12 -12.57
C VAL A 141 -3.17 24.45 -12.82
N THR A 142 -2.48 25.38 -13.46
CA THR A 142 -3.01 26.70 -13.83
C THR A 142 -3.21 26.77 -15.34
N GLN A 143 -4.36 27.30 -15.78
CA GLN A 143 -4.67 27.61 -17.18
C GLN A 143 -5.14 29.05 -17.32
#